data_AF-A0A942ZD28-F1
#
_entry.id   AF-A0A942ZD28-F1
#
_cell.length_a   1.000
_cell.length_b   1.000
_cell.length_c   1.000
_cell.angle_alpha   90.00
_cell.angle_beta   90.00
_cell.angle_gamma   90.00
#
_symmetry.space_group_name_H-M   'P 1'
#
loop_
_entity.id
_entity.type
_entity.pdbx_description
1 polymer ?
#
loop_
_entity_poly.entity_id
_entity_poly.type
_entity_poly.pdbx_seq_one_letter_code
_entity_poly.pdbx_strand_id
1 'polypeptide(L)'
;MTNGFNFLIYKTPDKDVKVNAVIKDDTIWLTQKSMAELFGCSSDNISLHLKNIFEAGELEKDSVTEKISATAADGKNYPTNFYNLDAIISVGYRVNSIQATHFRIWATKVLKEYIQKGFVLDDERLKQGKDAFGKDYFRELLERVRSIRASERRIYQQITDIFAECSIDYDKDSQITQDFYATVQNKFHYAITGQTAAEIIYTKADHTKEYMGLTTWKHSPEGRILKSDVSVAKNYLPEKEIKRLERTVSGYFDYIEDLIERENTFTMQEFAKSVNEFLSFRRYDILPDGNKGKISQKQAKIKAEKEYDVFNKTQQIESDFDKEVKKLLKQDKNTN
;
A
#
# COMPACT_ATOMS: atom_id res chain seq x y z
N MET A 1 8.76 30.30 19.04
CA MET A 1 7.31 30.11 19.29
C MET A 1 7.17 28.89 20.19
N THR A 2 6.87 29.06 21.47
CA THR A 2 6.64 27.95 22.41
C THR A 2 5.21 28.06 22.93
N ASN A 3 4.25 27.83 22.03
CA ASN A 3 2.89 27.52 22.45
C ASN A 3 2.86 26.02 22.76
N GLY A 4 2.54 25.67 24.01
CA GLY A 4 2.41 24.28 24.44
C GLY A 4 1.45 23.53 23.52
N PHE A 5 1.95 22.46 22.91
CA PHE A 5 1.14 21.56 22.10
C PHE A 5 0.51 20.54 23.04
N ASN A 6 -0.83 20.44 23.01
CA ASN A 6 -1.55 19.39 23.74
C ASN A 6 -1.38 18.08 22.97
N PHE A 7 -0.47 17.24 23.45
CA PHE A 7 -0.12 15.99 22.83
C PHE A 7 -0.91 14.84 23.48
N LEU A 8 -1.61 14.06 22.66
CA LEU A 8 -2.26 12.83 23.09
C LEU A 8 -1.27 11.68 22.96
N ILE A 9 -0.88 11.07 24.09
CA ILE A 9 0.12 9.99 24.10
C ILE A 9 -0.55 8.63 23.91
N TYR A 10 -1.67 8.36 24.58
CA TYR A 10 -2.45 7.14 24.40
C TYR A 10 -3.92 7.36 24.79
N LYS A 11 -4.84 6.63 24.15
CA LYS A 11 -6.27 6.64 24.46
C LYS A 11 -6.63 5.46 25.36
N THR A 12 -7.58 5.69 26.27
CA THR A 12 -8.27 4.62 27.02
C THR A 12 -9.76 4.71 26.75
N PRO A 13 -10.53 3.61 26.85
CA PRO A 13 -11.97 3.60 26.55
C PRO A 13 -12.77 4.69 27.27
N ASP A 14 -12.34 5.09 28.47
CA ASP A 14 -13.08 6.01 29.34
C ASP A 14 -12.45 7.41 29.47
N LYS A 15 -11.21 7.66 29.01
CA LYS A 15 -10.55 8.98 29.06
C LYS A 15 -9.48 9.20 27.99
N ASP A 16 -9.54 10.36 27.34
CA ASP A 16 -8.44 10.95 26.56
C ASP A 16 -7.49 11.70 27.52
N VAL A 17 -6.30 11.14 27.78
CA VAL A 17 -5.28 11.82 28.60
C VAL A 17 -4.43 12.71 27.68
N LYS A 18 -4.69 14.01 27.69
CA LYS A 18 -3.91 15.01 26.95
C LYS A 18 -2.93 15.69 27.90
N VAL A 19 -1.67 15.80 27.49
CA VAL A 19 -0.64 16.49 28.26
C VAL A 19 0.08 17.52 27.42
N ASN A 20 0.55 18.59 28.06
CA ASN A 20 1.40 19.57 27.39
C ASN A 20 2.78 18.93 27.12
N ALA A 21 3.11 18.78 25.84
CA ALA A 21 4.37 18.23 25.39
C ALA A 21 5.08 19.19 24.42
N VAL A 22 6.40 19.01 24.31
CA VAL A 22 7.24 19.66 23.30
C VAL A 22 7.72 18.58 22.34
N ILE A 23 7.64 18.86 21.04
CA ILE A 23 8.23 18.00 20.01
C ILE A 23 9.53 18.66 19.58
N LYS A 24 10.62 17.90 19.69
CA LYS A 24 11.96 18.33 19.30
C LYS A 24 12.77 17.11 18.89
N ASP A 25 13.54 17.22 17.82
CA ASP A 25 14.41 16.16 17.28
C ASP A 25 13.65 14.84 17.07
N ASP A 26 12.45 14.93 16.48
CA ASP A 26 11.55 13.80 16.21
C ASP A 26 11.24 12.94 17.43
N THR A 27 11.29 13.53 18.62
CA THR A 27 10.87 12.86 19.85
C THR A 27 10.04 13.78 20.73
N ILE A 28 9.37 13.18 21.71
CA ILE A 28 8.45 13.86 22.61
C ILE A 28 9.18 14.16 23.91
N TRP A 29 9.02 15.38 24.38
CA TRP A 29 9.63 15.88 25.60
C TRP A 29 8.55 16.32 26.58
N LEU A 30 8.62 15.81 27.82
CA LEU A 30 7.70 16.15 28.90
C LEU A 30 8.42 16.71 30.12
N THR A 31 7.77 17.64 30.82
CA THR A 31 8.20 18.02 32.17
C THR A 31 7.77 16.96 33.19
N GLN A 32 8.36 16.98 34.39
CA GLN A 32 7.91 16.14 35.50
C GLN A 32 6.43 16.34 35.84
N LYS A 33 5.94 17.58 35.73
CA LYS A 33 4.53 17.91 35.93
C LYS A 33 3.65 17.27 34.86
N SER A 34 4.03 17.38 33.58
CA SER A 34 3.29 16.74 32.49
C SER A 34 3.29 15.21 32.62
N MET A 35 4.41 14.60 33.05
CA MET A 35 4.46 13.15 33.33
C MET A 35 3.58 12.75 34.52
N ALA A 36 3.52 13.59 35.56
CA ALA A 36 2.64 13.36 36.71
C ALA A 36 1.16 13.36 36.30
N GLU A 37 0.77 14.29 35.43
CA GLU A 37 -0.57 14.34 34.82
C GLU A 37 -0.83 13.12 33.94
N LEU A 38 0.12 12.75 33.08
CA LEU A 38 0.03 11.59 32.18
C LEU A 38 -0.23 10.29 32.96
N PHE A 39 0.55 10.05 34.01
CA PHE A 39 0.51 8.82 34.78
C PHE A 39 -0.36 8.93 36.04
N GLY A 40 -1.09 10.03 36.25
CA GLY A 40 -1.99 10.20 37.38
C GLY A 40 -1.31 10.01 38.75
N CYS A 41 -0.13 10.59 38.95
CA CYS A 41 0.61 10.56 40.22
C CYS A 41 1.18 11.94 40.58
N SER A 42 1.96 12.06 41.66
CA SER A 42 2.59 13.33 42.04
C SER A 42 3.92 13.56 41.29
N SER A 43 4.31 14.82 41.11
CA SER A 43 5.62 15.20 40.57
C SER A 43 6.79 14.67 41.41
N ASP A 44 6.58 14.53 42.71
CA ASP A 44 7.59 13.98 43.63
C ASP A 44 7.82 12.50 43.35
N ASN A 45 6.76 11.75 43.04
CA ASN A 45 6.87 10.34 42.66
C ASN A 45 7.60 10.18 41.32
N ILE A 46 7.33 11.06 40.34
CA ILE A 46 8.08 11.10 39.08
C ILE A 46 9.56 11.39 39.34
N SER A 47 9.87 12.36 40.20
CA SER A 47 11.25 12.71 40.56
C SER A 47 11.99 11.55 41.23
N LEU A 48 11.31 10.81 42.11
CA LEU A 48 11.85 9.61 42.74
C LEU A 48 12.19 8.54 41.70
N HIS A 49 11.28 8.25 40.76
CA HIS A 49 11.53 7.25 39.73
C HIS A 49 12.65 7.65 38.79
N LEU A 50 12.71 8.91 38.34
CA LEU A 50 13.81 9.42 37.52
C LEU A 50 15.16 9.28 38.23
N LYS A 51 15.21 9.65 39.52
CA LYS A 51 16.42 9.48 40.34
C LYS A 51 16.88 8.02 40.36
N ASN A 52 15.96 7.09 40.63
CA ASN A 52 16.28 5.67 40.70
C ASN A 52 16.72 5.10 39.33
N ILE A 53 16.12 5.56 38.22
CA ILE A 53 16.50 5.17 36.85
C ILE A 53 17.96 5.57 36.56
N PHE A 54 18.34 6.80 36.94
CA PHE A 54 19.70 7.28 36.74
C PHE A 54 20.70 6.61 37.68
N GLU A 55 20.34 6.39 38.95
CA GLU A 55 21.20 5.68 39.91
C GLU A 55 21.44 4.21 39.52
N ALA A 56 20.45 3.56 38.90
CA ALA A 56 20.58 2.20 38.38
C ALA A 56 21.37 2.12 37.07
N GLY A 57 21.69 3.25 36.43
CA GLY A 57 22.39 3.30 35.14
C GLY A 57 21.56 2.80 33.96
N GLU A 58 20.22 2.74 34.09
CA GLU A 58 19.35 2.35 32.96
C GLU A 58 19.33 3.42 31.87
N LEU A 59 19.33 4.69 32.26
CA LEU A 59 19.45 5.84 31.37
C LEU A 59 20.53 6.77 31.87
N GLU A 60 21.27 7.38 30.94
CA GLU A 60 22.21 8.45 31.24
C GLU A 60 21.46 9.78 31.30
N LYS A 61 21.57 10.50 32.42
CA LYS A 61 20.75 11.70 32.67
C LYS A 61 20.88 12.76 31.57
N ASP A 62 22.10 13.00 31.09
CA ASP A 62 22.38 14.06 30.12
C ASP A 62 21.93 13.71 28.70
N SER A 63 21.68 12.42 28.39
CA SER A 63 21.15 12.01 27.09
C SER A 63 19.62 12.11 26.98
N VAL A 64 18.93 12.04 28.13
CA VAL A 64 17.46 12.04 28.19
C VAL A 64 16.86 13.29 28.83
N THR A 65 17.68 14.25 29.26
CA THR A 65 17.23 15.49 29.92
C THR A 65 17.73 16.72 29.19
N GLU A 66 16.84 17.67 28.91
CA GLU A 66 17.20 18.96 28.33
C GLU A 66 16.53 20.13 29.08
N LYS A 67 17.26 21.25 29.22
CA LYS A 67 16.68 22.50 29.74
C LYS A 67 16.07 23.30 28.60
N ILE A 68 14.74 23.38 28.58
CA ILE A 68 14.00 24.19 27.62
C ILE A 68 13.39 25.39 28.35
N SER A 69 13.52 26.57 27.75
CA SER A 69 12.87 27.80 28.24
C SER A 69 11.36 27.69 28.02
N ALA A 70 10.62 27.51 29.11
CA ALA A 70 9.17 27.41 29.09
C ALA A 70 8.52 28.63 29.75
N THR A 71 7.49 29.19 29.12
CA THR A 71 6.69 30.28 29.67
C THR A 71 5.82 29.74 30.79
N ALA A 72 6.02 30.22 32.02
CA ALA A 72 5.16 29.90 33.15
C ALA A 72 3.86 30.72 33.12
N ALA A 73 2.91 30.37 33.99
CA ALA A 73 1.60 31.02 34.09
C ALA A 73 1.67 32.51 34.47
N ASP A 74 2.82 32.98 34.96
CA ASP A 74 3.11 34.38 35.28
C ASP A 74 3.68 35.17 34.07
N GLY A 75 3.74 34.55 32.88
CA GLY A 75 4.26 35.15 31.65
C GLY A 75 5.79 35.21 31.56
N LYS A 76 6.52 34.66 32.55
CA LYS A 76 7.99 34.64 32.55
C LYS A 76 8.53 33.31 32.04
N ASN A 77 9.67 33.36 31.36
CA ASN A 77 10.37 32.17 30.89
C ASN A 77 11.29 31.63 31.99
N TYR A 78 11.08 30.37 32.38
CA TYR A 78 11.98 29.67 33.30
C TYR A 78 12.65 28.49 32.60
N PRO A 79 13.96 28.29 32.78
CA PRO A 79 14.63 27.09 32.32
C PRO A 79 14.09 25.89 33.10
N THR A 80 13.32 25.05 32.41
CA THR A 80 12.67 23.87 33.01
C THR A 80 13.28 22.61 32.40
N ASN A 81 13.48 21.57 33.22
CA ASN A 81 13.95 20.28 32.72
C ASN A 81 12.80 19.55 32.01
N PHE A 82 13.07 19.13 30.79
CA PHE A 82 12.25 18.22 30.00
C PHE A 82 12.97 16.89 29.85
N TYR A 83 12.18 15.84 29.74
CA TYR A 83 12.64 14.46 29.64
C TYR A 83 12.09 13.85 28.35
N ASN A 84 12.95 13.17 27.59
CA ASN A 84 12.60 12.60 26.30
C ASN A 84 11.72 11.33 26.44
N LEU A 85 11.35 10.74 25.30
CA LEU A 85 10.50 9.57 25.24
C LEU A 85 11.02 8.37 26.04
N ASP A 86 12.33 8.13 26.07
CA ASP A 86 12.92 7.00 26.79
C ASP A 86 12.69 7.13 28.30
N ALA A 87 12.95 8.32 28.85
CA ALA A 87 12.69 8.61 30.26
C ALA A 87 11.19 8.51 30.59
N ILE A 88 10.31 8.99 29.70
CA ILE A 88 8.85 8.89 29.87
C ILE A 88 8.41 7.42 29.93
N ILE A 89 8.90 6.58 29.02
CA ILE A 89 8.61 5.15 28.98
C ILE A 89 9.10 4.47 30.27
N SER A 90 10.37 4.68 30.64
CA SER A 90 10.98 4.07 31.83
C SER A 90 10.26 4.44 33.12
N VAL A 91 9.76 5.67 33.24
CA VAL A 91 8.93 6.11 34.37
C VAL A 91 7.55 5.45 34.32
N GLY A 92 6.90 5.42 33.15
CA GLY A 92 5.58 4.80 32.96
C GLY A 92 5.52 3.33 33.38
N TYR A 93 6.61 2.58 33.19
CA TYR A 93 6.70 1.20 33.65
C TYR A 93 6.84 1.06 35.18
N ARG A 94 7.30 2.10 35.89
CA ARG A 94 7.55 2.08 37.35
C ARG A 94 6.44 2.69 38.18
N VAL A 95 5.66 3.62 37.61
CA VAL A 95 4.55 4.25 38.32
C VAL A 95 3.45 3.23 38.59
N ASN A 96 2.96 3.22 39.84
CA ASN A 96 1.84 2.40 40.26
C ASN A 96 0.54 3.20 40.28
N SER A 97 -0.10 3.33 39.13
CA SER A 97 -1.42 3.97 38.99
C SER A 97 -2.28 3.27 37.94
N ILE A 98 -3.57 3.58 37.91
CA ILE A 98 -4.50 3.07 36.89
C ILE A 98 -4.07 3.58 35.51
N GLN A 99 -3.68 4.85 35.40
CA GLN A 99 -3.22 5.46 34.15
C GLN A 99 -1.94 4.78 33.64
N ALA A 100 -0.94 4.57 34.50
CA ALA A 100 0.29 3.85 34.14
C ALA A 100 0.00 2.39 33.75
N THR A 101 -0.99 1.76 34.38
CA THR A 101 -1.43 0.41 33.99
C THR A 101 -2.03 0.40 32.58
N HIS A 102 -2.88 1.37 32.25
CA HIS A 102 -3.40 1.52 30.88
C HIS A 102 -2.30 1.82 29.86
N PHE A 103 -1.32 2.66 30.21
CA PHE A 103 -0.15 2.91 29.38
C PHE A 103 0.60 1.61 29.06
N ARG A 104 0.85 0.77 30.07
CA ARG A 104 1.52 -0.53 29.88
C ARG A 104 0.69 -1.49 29.02
N ILE A 105 -0.63 -1.54 29.18
CA ILE A 105 -1.52 -2.35 28.34
C ILE A 105 -1.43 -1.89 26.88
N TRP A 106 -1.51 -0.57 26.64
CA TRP A 106 -1.37 0.01 25.31
C TRP A 106 0.00 -0.29 24.69
N ALA A 107 1.10 -0.04 25.42
CA ALA A 107 2.46 -0.29 24.94
C ALA A 107 2.68 -1.78 24.61
N THR A 108 2.13 -2.68 25.43
CA THR A 108 2.20 -4.14 25.18
C THR A 108 1.42 -4.54 23.93
N LYS A 109 0.25 -3.92 23.69
CA LYS A 109 -0.52 -4.15 22.46
C LYS A 109 0.26 -3.72 21.22
N VAL A 110 0.84 -2.51 21.26
CA VAL A 110 1.71 -1.98 20.19
C VAL A 110 2.89 -2.90 19.94
N LEU A 111 3.63 -3.30 20.97
CA LEU A 111 4.78 -4.20 20.81
C LEU A 111 4.38 -5.56 20.23
N LYS A 112 3.25 -6.13 20.69
CA LYS A 112 2.75 -7.40 20.16
C LYS A 112 2.38 -7.29 18.68
N GLU A 113 1.75 -6.18 18.30
CA GLU A 113 1.40 -5.90 16.92
C GLU A 113 2.65 -5.74 16.05
N TYR A 114 3.66 -5.01 16.53
CA TYR A 114 4.95 -4.86 15.85
C TYR A 114 5.63 -6.22 15.61
N ILE A 115 5.70 -7.07 16.64
CA ILE A 115 6.32 -8.40 16.53
C ILE A 115 5.56 -9.29 15.53
N GLN A 116 4.24 -9.15 15.43
CA GLN A 116 3.42 -9.96 14.53
C GLN A 116 3.43 -9.47 13.08
N LYS A 117 3.38 -8.15 12.87
CA LYS A 117 3.17 -7.53 11.55
C LYS A 117 4.45 -6.92 10.96
N GLY A 118 5.48 -6.69 11.78
CA GLY A 118 6.71 -5.98 11.42
C GLY A 118 6.60 -4.45 11.49
N PHE A 119 5.40 -3.90 11.77
CA PHE A 119 5.13 -2.46 11.89
C PHE A 119 3.88 -2.22 12.74
N VAL A 120 3.67 -0.98 13.20
CA VAL A 120 2.46 -0.54 13.91
C VAL A 120 2.05 0.83 13.38
N LEU A 121 0.75 1.02 13.13
CA LEU A 121 0.18 2.28 12.69
C LEU A 121 -0.73 2.86 13.78
N ASP A 122 -0.73 4.18 13.92
CA ASP A 122 -1.66 4.92 14.79
C ASP A 122 -2.71 5.61 13.90
N ASP A 123 -3.78 4.87 13.57
CA ASP A 123 -4.82 5.29 12.63
C ASP A 123 -5.48 6.63 12.99
N GLU A 124 -5.63 6.92 14.28
CA GLU A 124 -6.25 8.15 14.77
C GLU A 124 -5.31 9.35 14.61
N ARG A 125 -4.01 9.13 14.78
CA ARG A 125 -2.97 10.13 14.52
C ARG A 125 -2.76 10.35 13.02
N LEU A 126 -2.86 9.29 12.23
CA LEU A 126 -2.83 9.33 10.75
C LEU A 126 -3.99 10.16 10.19
N LYS A 127 -5.19 10.09 10.79
CA LYS A 127 -6.34 10.95 10.43
C LYS A 127 -6.18 12.43 10.82
N GLN A 128 -5.33 12.74 11.80
CA GLN A 128 -5.14 14.11 12.30
C GLN A 128 -4.07 14.91 11.55
N GLY A 129 -3.28 14.24 10.70
CA GLY A 129 -2.66 14.81 9.50
C GLY A 129 -1.67 15.97 9.60
N LYS A 130 -1.38 16.58 10.76
CA LYS A 130 -0.58 17.84 10.74
C LYS A 130 0.56 18.04 11.73
N ASP A 131 0.57 17.49 12.94
CA ASP A 131 1.37 18.16 13.98
C ASP A 131 2.48 17.36 14.68
N ALA A 132 2.97 16.22 14.14
CA ALA A 132 4.07 15.55 14.84
C ALA A 132 5.11 14.75 14.02
N PHE A 133 4.72 13.98 13.00
CA PHE A 133 5.64 13.04 12.30
C PHE A 133 5.37 12.87 10.79
N GLY A 134 4.65 13.82 10.16
CA GLY A 134 4.10 13.64 8.81
C GLY A 134 5.14 13.38 7.70
N LYS A 135 6.35 13.94 7.79
CA LYS A 135 7.33 13.90 6.69
C LYS A 135 7.95 12.52 6.45
N ASP A 136 8.20 11.75 7.51
CA ASP A 136 8.82 10.43 7.38
C ASP A 136 7.85 9.38 6.85
N TYR A 137 6.57 9.47 7.22
CA TYR A 137 5.52 8.58 6.73
C TYR A 137 5.36 8.68 5.20
N PHE A 138 5.13 9.88 4.66
CA PHE A 138 4.95 10.03 3.22
C PHE A 138 6.23 9.71 2.45
N ARG A 139 7.40 10.01 3.01
CA ARG A 139 8.69 9.61 2.43
C ARG A 139 8.82 8.09 2.33
N GLU A 140 8.54 7.36 3.41
CA GLU A 140 8.60 5.90 3.43
C GLU A 140 7.55 5.29 2.49
N LEU A 141 6.32 5.84 2.48
CA LEU A 141 5.26 5.38 1.59
C LEU A 141 5.63 5.56 0.11
N LEU A 142 6.26 6.69 -0.24
CA LEU A 142 6.78 6.94 -1.58
C LEU A 142 7.90 5.96 -1.94
N GLU A 143 8.82 5.66 -1.03
CA GLU A 143 9.87 4.67 -1.24
C GLU A 143 9.29 3.26 -1.49
N ARG A 144 8.24 2.87 -0.73
CA ARG A 144 7.52 1.60 -0.95
C ARG A 144 6.86 1.56 -2.33
N VAL A 145 6.13 2.60 -2.72
CA VAL A 145 5.47 2.70 -4.04
C VAL A 145 6.51 2.59 -5.17
N ARG A 146 7.61 3.35 -5.07
CA ARG A 146 8.69 3.32 -6.07
C ARG A 146 9.37 1.95 -6.13
N SER A 147 9.60 1.29 -5.00
CA SER A 147 10.13 -0.07 -4.94
C SER A 147 9.19 -1.09 -5.59
N ILE A 148 7.88 -1.01 -5.36
CA ILE A 148 6.89 -1.89 -5.97
C ILE A 148 6.88 -1.69 -7.49
N ARG A 149 6.85 -0.44 -7.95
CA ARG A 149 6.85 -0.07 -9.37
C ARG A 149 8.12 -0.53 -10.10
N ALA A 150 9.27 -0.51 -9.44
CA ALA A 150 10.55 -0.96 -10.00
C ALA A 150 10.67 -2.49 -10.13
N SER A 151 9.79 -3.25 -9.48
CA SER A 151 9.80 -4.72 -9.57
C SER A 151 9.38 -5.22 -10.95
N GLU A 152 9.93 -6.35 -11.41
CA GLU A 152 9.51 -7.01 -12.67
C GLU A 152 8.18 -7.79 -12.53
N ARG A 153 7.43 -7.55 -11.45
CA ARG A 153 6.17 -8.26 -11.17
C ARG A 153 5.08 -7.84 -12.15
N ARG A 154 3.99 -8.64 -12.20
CA ARG A 154 2.85 -8.31 -13.06
C ARG A 154 2.24 -6.99 -12.60
N ILE A 155 1.94 -6.10 -13.55
CA ILE A 155 1.48 -4.74 -13.27
C ILE A 155 0.23 -4.67 -12.37
N TYR A 156 -0.69 -5.64 -12.48
CA TYR A 156 -1.87 -5.70 -11.62
C TYR A 156 -1.55 -6.16 -10.19
N GLN A 157 -0.51 -6.97 -10.01
CA GLN A 157 -0.02 -7.31 -8.67
C GLN A 157 0.59 -6.07 -7.99
N GLN A 158 1.32 -5.25 -8.75
CA GLN A 158 1.85 -3.99 -8.25
C GLN A 158 0.74 -3.04 -7.77
N ILE A 159 -0.39 -2.93 -8.50
CA ILE A 159 -1.54 -2.13 -8.04
C ILE A 159 -2.12 -2.70 -6.74
N THR A 160 -2.26 -4.02 -6.62
CA THR A 160 -2.80 -4.64 -5.40
C THR A 160 -1.85 -4.53 -4.21
N ASP A 161 -0.54 -4.55 -4.45
CA ASP A 161 0.50 -4.35 -3.43
C ASP A 161 0.44 -2.89 -2.93
N ILE A 162 0.35 -1.90 -3.84
CA ILE A 162 0.19 -0.48 -3.46
C ILE A 162 -1.11 -0.26 -2.68
N PHE A 163 -2.22 -0.88 -3.09
CA PHE A 163 -3.48 -0.81 -2.34
C PHE A 163 -3.30 -1.31 -0.89
N ALA A 164 -2.58 -2.42 -0.69
CA ALA A 164 -2.35 -2.96 0.65
C ALA A 164 -1.42 -2.07 1.49
N GLU A 165 -0.38 -1.51 0.89
CA GLU A 165 0.62 -0.71 1.59
C GLU A 165 0.17 0.74 1.85
N CYS A 166 -0.69 1.30 0.99
CA CYS A 166 -1.14 2.70 1.08
C CYS A 166 -2.48 2.88 1.79
N SER A 167 -3.25 1.81 2.01
CA SER A 167 -4.53 1.89 2.71
C SER A 167 -4.32 1.80 4.22
N ILE A 168 -4.66 2.86 4.94
CA ILE A 168 -4.46 2.95 6.40
C ILE A 168 -5.26 1.92 7.18
N ASP A 169 -6.41 1.49 6.66
CA ASP A 169 -7.33 0.53 7.25
C ASP A 169 -7.27 -0.84 6.56
N TYR A 170 -6.15 -1.17 5.90
CA TYR A 170 -6.03 -2.41 5.13
C TYR A 170 -6.39 -3.65 5.94
N ASP A 171 -7.38 -4.39 5.44
CA ASP A 171 -7.76 -5.70 5.94
C ASP A 171 -7.88 -6.67 4.75
N LYS A 172 -6.99 -7.66 4.73
CA LYS A 172 -6.92 -8.70 3.69
C LYS A 172 -8.20 -9.55 3.61
N ASP A 173 -8.90 -9.70 4.73
CA ASP A 173 -10.07 -10.56 4.83
C ASP A 173 -11.38 -9.79 4.54
N SER A 174 -11.30 -8.46 4.42
CA SER A 174 -12.45 -7.59 4.14
C SER A 174 -13.05 -7.82 2.74
N GLN A 175 -14.36 -7.58 2.63
CA GLN A 175 -15.07 -7.61 1.35
C GLN A 175 -14.51 -6.57 0.36
N ILE A 176 -14.04 -5.42 0.85
CA ILE A 176 -13.46 -4.35 0.03
C ILE A 176 -12.20 -4.85 -0.68
N THR A 177 -11.29 -5.50 0.04
CA THR A 177 -10.07 -6.09 -0.54
C THR A 177 -10.40 -7.14 -1.58
N GLN A 178 -11.33 -8.05 -1.28
CA GLN A 178 -11.75 -9.10 -2.20
C GLN A 178 -12.35 -8.52 -3.49
N ASP A 179 -13.23 -7.52 -3.37
CA ASP A 179 -13.84 -6.85 -4.52
C ASP A 179 -12.81 -6.04 -5.32
N PHE A 180 -11.89 -5.35 -4.66
CA PHE A 180 -10.82 -4.61 -5.32
C PHE A 180 -9.93 -5.53 -6.16
N TYR A 181 -9.44 -6.63 -5.58
CA TYR A 181 -8.60 -7.62 -6.27
C TYR A 181 -9.33 -8.29 -7.43
N ALA A 182 -10.63 -8.53 -7.30
CA ALA A 182 -11.44 -9.12 -8.36
C ALA A 182 -11.75 -8.15 -9.51
N THR A 183 -11.79 -6.84 -9.26
CA THR A 183 -12.33 -5.85 -10.22
C THR A 183 -11.30 -4.93 -10.84
N VAL A 184 -10.15 -4.68 -10.18
CA VAL A 184 -9.18 -3.68 -10.64
C VAL A 184 -8.73 -3.92 -12.08
N GLN A 185 -8.41 -5.16 -12.46
CA GLN A 185 -8.05 -5.50 -13.83
C GLN A 185 -9.17 -5.17 -14.82
N ASN A 186 -10.42 -5.49 -14.46
CA ASN A 186 -11.58 -5.25 -15.31
C ASN A 186 -11.85 -3.77 -15.52
N LYS A 187 -11.62 -2.92 -14.51
CA LYS A 187 -11.77 -1.45 -14.63
C LYS A 187 -10.85 -0.90 -15.73
N PHE A 188 -9.57 -1.29 -15.74
CA PHE A 188 -8.63 -0.86 -16.78
C PHE A 188 -8.93 -1.46 -18.15
N HIS A 189 -9.33 -2.73 -18.25
CA HIS A 189 -9.71 -3.32 -19.54
C HIS A 189 -10.94 -2.59 -20.11
N TYR A 190 -11.96 -2.39 -19.29
CA TYR A 190 -13.19 -1.71 -19.71
C TYR A 190 -12.92 -0.27 -20.18
N ALA A 191 -12.06 0.47 -19.48
CA ALA A 191 -11.67 1.82 -19.89
C ALA A 191 -11.03 1.89 -21.29
N ILE A 192 -10.33 0.83 -21.72
CA ILE A 192 -9.66 0.79 -23.03
C ILE A 192 -10.55 0.19 -24.12
N THR A 193 -11.34 -0.84 -23.80
CA THR A 193 -12.02 -1.69 -24.79
C THR A 193 -13.55 -1.66 -24.70
N GLY A 194 -14.11 -1.09 -23.64
CA GLY A 194 -15.53 -1.19 -23.30
C GLY A 194 -15.95 -2.59 -22.82
N GLN A 195 -15.00 -3.49 -22.55
CA GLN A 195 -15.25 -4.88 -22.16
C GLN A 195 -14.38 -5.29 -20.97
N THR A 196 -14.94 -6.12 -20.11
CA THR A 196 -14.18 -6.82 -19.05
C THR A 196 -13.25 -7.88 -19.65
N ALA A 197 -12.26 -8.35 -18.87
CA ALA A 197 -11.33 -9.38 -19.33
C ALA A 197 -12.06 -10.66 -19.80
N ALA A 198 -13.09 -11.07 -19.08
CA ALA A 198 -13.93 -12.23 -19.43
C ALA A 198 -14.69 -12.01 -20.75
N GLU A 199 -15.25 -10.82 -20.96
CA GLU A 199 -15.97 -10.48 -22.19
C GLU A 199 -15.04 -10.41 -23.40
N ILE A 200 -13.81 -9.91 -23.24
CA ILE A 200 -12.79 -9.92 -24.30
C ILE A 200 -12.51 -11.36 -24.71
N ILE A 201 -12.16 -12.23 -23.76
CA ILE A 201 -11.87 -13.64 -24.05
C ILE A 201 -13.08 -14.30 -24.72
N TYR A 202 -14.27 -14.12 -24.15
CA TYR A 202 -15.48 -14.75 -24.66
C TYR A 202 -15.85 -14.26 -26.06
N THR A 203 -15.66 -12.99 -26.39
CA THR A 203 -16.05 -12.46 -27.71
C THR A 203 -14.97 -12.63 -28.77
N LYS A 204 -13.70 -12.69 -28.38
CA LYS A 204 -12.56 -12.73 -29.32
C LYS A 204 -12.05 -14.15 -29.61
N ALA A 205 -12.17 -15.09 -28.66
CA ALA A 205 -11.75 -16.47 -28.88
C ALA A 205 -12.62 -17.14 -29.94
N ASP A 206 -12.00 -17.49 -31.07
CA ASP A 206 -12.68 -18.00 -32.27
C ASP A 206 -11.70 -18.82 -33.12
N HIS A 207 -11.88 -20.15 -33.16
CA HIS A 207 -11.00 -21.07 -33.89
C HIS A 207 -10.99 -20.86 -35.41
N THR A 208 -11.95 -20.12 -35.97
CA THR A 208 -12.03 -19.83 -37.41
C THR A 208 -11.10 -18.69 -37.84
N LYS A 209 -10.59 -17.91 -36.88
CA LYS A 209 -9.66 -16.81 -37.13
C LYS A 209 -8.22 -17.29 -37.07
N GLU A 210 -7.34 -16.54 -37.74
CA GLU A 210 -5.89 -16.72 -37.60
C GLU A 210 -5.48 -16.63 -36.13
N TYR A 211 -4.67 -17.57 -35.67
CA TYR A 211 -4.24 -17.71 -34.27
C TYR A 211 -5.39 -17.67 -33.25
N MET A 212 -6.59 -18.13 -33.62
CA MET A 212 -7.80 -18.03 -32.80
C MET A 212 -8.25 -16.62 -32.42
N GLY A 213 -7.79 -15.59 -33.15
CA GLY A 213 -7.99 -14.19 -32.82
C GLY A 213 -6.99 -13.62 -31.80
N LEU A 214 -5.99 -14.40 -31.38
CA LEU A 214 -4.88 -13.91 -30.56
C LEU A 214 -3.97 -13.00 -31.39
N THR A 215 -3.52 -11.91 -30.78
CA THR A 215 -2.55 -10.96 -31.33
C THR A 215 -1.14 -11.18 -30.77
N THR A 216 -1.05 -11.79 -29.59
CA THR A 216 0.20 -12.17 -28.92
C THR A 216 -0.04 -13.38 -28.02
N TRP A 217 1.00 -14.17 -27.76
CA TRP A 217 1.00 -15.33 -26.84
C TRP A 217 2.44 -15.62 -26.41
N LYS A 218 2.64 -16.57 -25.49
CA LYS A 218 3.96 -16.83 -24.88
C LYS A 218 5.10 -17.06 -25.89
N HIS A 219 4.80 -17.65 -27.04
CA HIS A 219 5.77 -17.98 -28.09
C HIS A 219 5.48 -17.26 -29.40
N SER A 220 4.83 -16.10 -29.35
CA SER A 220 4.50 -15.30 -30.53
C SER A 220 5.74 -14.60 -31.12
N PRO A 221 5.81 -14.34 -32.45
CA PRO A 221 4.84 -14.76 -33.47
C PRO A 221 5.08 -16.19 -33.98
N GLU A 222 6.28 -16.73 -33.78
CA GLU A 222 6.70 -18.03 -34.29
C GLU A 222 6.72 -19.07 -33.18
N GLY A 223 5.54 -19.63 -32.87
CA GLY A 223 5.47 -20.67 -31.86
C GLY A 223 4.05 -21.12 -31.55
N ARG A 224 3.95 -22.28 -30.90
CA ARG A 224 2.68 -22.92 -30.61
C ARG A 224 1.87 -22.10 -29.59
N ILE A 225 0.60 -21.89 -29.88
CA ILE A 225 -0.39 -21.38 -28.94
C ILE A 225 -0.69 -22.48 -27.93
N LEU A 226 -0.60 -22.17 -26.64
CA LEU A 226 -0.93 -23.08 -25.55
C LEU A 226 -2.33 -22.81 -25.03
N LYS A 227 -2.94 -23.84 -24.42
CA LYS A 227 -4.26 -23.71 -23.77
C LYS A 227 -4.29 -22.64 -22.67
N SER A 228 -3.14 -22.37 -22.04
CA SER A 228 -3.02 -21.27 -21.06
C SER A 228 -3.11 -19.89 -21.70
N ASP A 229 -2.72 -19.74 -22.97
CA ASP A 229 -2.68 -18.44 -23.65
C ASP A 229 -4.08 -17.93 -24.01
N VAL A 230 -5.02 -18.85 -24.30
CA VAL A 230 -6.40 -18.50 -24.68
C VAL A 230 -7.25 -17.99 -23.51
N SER A 231 -6.75 -18.12 -22.28
CA SER A 231 -7.42 -17.62 -21.07
C SER A 231 -6.93 -16.23 -20.65
N VAL A 232 -6.05 -15.60 -21.42
CA VAL A 232 -5.45 -14.30 -21.09
C VAL A 232 -6.05 -13.22 -21.98
N ALA A 233 -6.82 -12.29 -21.41
CA ALA A 233 -7.49 -11.24 -22.18
C ALA A 233 -6.53 -10.36 -22.99
N LYS A 234 -5.38 -9.99 -22.41
CA LYS A 234 -4.33 -9.18 -23.07
C LYS A 234 -3.89 -9.78 -24.41
N ASN A 235 -3.90 -11.10 -24.52
CA ASN A 235 -3.45 -11.81 -25.72
C ASN A 235 -4.38 -11.63 -26.93
N TYR A 236 -5.60 -11.11 -26.72
CA TYR A 236 -6.57 -10.79 -27.78
C TYR A 236 -6.59 -9.30 -28.15
N LEU A 237 -5.76 -8.48 -27.50
CA LEU A 237 -5.76 -7.03 -27.70
C LEU A 237 -4.73 -6.63 -28.77
N PRO A 238 -5.08 -5.77 -29.73
CA PRO A 238 -4.11 -5.22 -30.67
C PRO A 238 -3.04 -4.40 -29.94
N GLU A 239 -1.86 -4.27 -30.53
CA GLU A 239 -0.71 -3.57 -29.95
C GLU A 239 -1.05 -2.14 -29.49
N LYS A 240 -1.91 -1.43 -30.24
CA LYS A 240 -2.39 -0.09 -29.88
C LYS A 240 -3.17 -0.08 -28.56
N GLU A 241 -4.02 -1.08 -28.31
CA GLU A 241 -4.78 -1.19 -27.07
C GLU A 241 -3.89 -1.61 -25.91
N ILE A 242 -2.93 -2.53 -26.14
CA ILE A 242 -1.91 -2.90 -25.15
C ILE A 242 -1.11 -1.68 -24.71
N LYS A 243 -0.59 -0.89 -25.66
CA LYS A 243 0.16 0.34 -25.35
C LYS A 243 -0.69 1.35 -24.59
N ARG A 244 -1.98 1.48 -24.93
CA ARG A 244 -2.90 2.37 -24.17
C ARG A 244 -3.15 1.85 -22.76
N LEU A 245 -3.32 0.54 -22.59
CA LEU A 245 -3.50 -0.10 -21.28
C LEU A 245 -2.27 0.14 -20.39
N GLU A 246 -1.08 -0.14 -20.90
CA GLU A 246 0.19 0.04 -20.17
C GLU A 246 0.42 1.50 -19.78
N ARG A 247 0.14 2.45 -20.69
CA ARG A 247 0.21 3.89 -20.40
C ARG A 247 -0.81 4.34 -19.38
N THR A 248 -2.03 3.82 -19.41
CA THR A 248 -3.08 4.17 -18.45
C THR A 248 -2.76 3.63 -17.07
N VAL A 249 -2.27 2.39 -16.97
CA VAL A 249 -1.84 1.83 -15.68
C VAL A 249 -0.61 2.56 -15.13
N SER A 250 0.39 2.83 -15.97
CA SER A 250 1.57 3.61 -15.55
C SER A 250 1.17 5.01 -15.06
N GLY A 251 0.27 5.68 -15.77
CA GLY A 251 -0.25 6.98 -15.35
C GLY A 251 -1.09 6.93 -14.07
N TYR A 252 -1.67 5.79 -13.72
CA TYR A 252 -2.34 5.61 -12.43
C TYR A 252 -1.32 5.55 -11.29
N PHE A 253 -0.15 4.91 -11.50
CA PHE A 253 0.92 4.97 -10.51
C PHE A 253 1.43 6.39 -10.30
N ASP A 254 1.66 7.14 -11.38
CA ASP A 254 2.06 8.56 -11.28
C ASP A 254 1.00 9.38 -10.52
N TYR A 255 -0.28 9.09 -10.73
CA TYR A 255 -1.38 9.73 -10.01
C TYR A 255 -1.40 9.41 -8.51
N ILE A 256 -1.19 8.14 -8.14
CA ILE A 256 -1.11 7.75 -6.73
C ILE A 256 0.13 8.36 -6.05
N GLU A 257 1.29 8.35 -6.72
CA GLU A 257 2.50 9.01 -6.22
C GLU A 257 2.26 10.51 -5.95
N ASP A 258 1.61 11.25 -6.87
CA ASP A 258 1.26 12.68 -6.67
C ASP A 258 0.30 12.89 -5.47
N LEU A 259 -0.67 11.99 -5.28
CA LEU A 259 -1.57 12.11 -4.13
C LEU A 259 -0.86 11.88 -2.80
N ILE A 260 0.08 10.93 -2.75
CA ILE A 260 0.91 10.64 -1.58
C ILE A 260 1.87 11.81 -1.31
N GLU A 261 2.51 12.37 -2.34
CA GLU A 261 3.40 13.55 -2.21
C GLU A 261 2.66 14.77 -1.64
N ARG A 262 1.35 14.88 -1.89
CA ARG A 262 0.49 15.93 -1.34
C ARG A 262 -0.11 15.60 0.02
N GLU A 263 0.48 14.63 0.71
CA GLU A 263 0.11 14.23 2.06
C GLU A 263 -1.34 13.71 2.18
N ASN A 264 -1.90 13.11 1.12
CA ASN A 264 -3.20 12.46 1.18
C ASN A 264 -3.05 11.01 1.66
N THR A 265 -3.81 10.66 2.69
CA THR A 265 -3.98 9.27 3.13
C THR A 265 -5.17 8.63 2.41
N PHE A 266 -5.18 7.30 2.36
CA PHE A 266 -6.30 6.55 1.78
C PHE A 266 -6.80 5.53 2.78
N THR A 267 -8.11 5.45 2.96
CA THR A 267 -8.77 4.20 3.33
C THR A 267 -8.85 3.26 2.11
N MET A 268 -9.08 1.96 2.33
CA MET A 268 -9.30 0.99 1.26
C MET A 268 -10.42 1.44 0.32
N GLN A 269 -11.48 2.04 0.87
CA GLN A 269 -12.62 2.52 0.08
C GLN A 269 -12.24 3.74 -0.78
N GLU A 270 -11.48 4.69 -0.22
CA GLU A 270 -10.97 5.84 -0.97
C GLU A 270 -9.97 5.42 -2.05
N PHE A 271 -9.06 4.49 -1.74
CA PHE A 271 -8.13 3.95 -2.72
C PHE A 271 -8.88 3.25 -3.87
N ALA A 272 -9.86 2.39 -3.56
CA ALA A 272 -10.66 1.72 -4.58
C ALA A 272 -11.44 2.71 -5.47
N LYS A 273 -11.94 3.81 -4.89
CA LYS A 273 -12.62 4.89 -5.60
C LYS A 273 -11.67 5.70 -6.48
N SER A 274 -10.44 5.93 -6.04
CA SER A 274 -9.41 6.68 -6.77
C SER A 274 -9.15 6.12 -8.18
N VAL A 275 -9.30 4.80 -8.38
CA VAL A 275 -9.17 4.18 -9.71
C VAL A 275 -10.23 4.74 -10.67
N ASN A 276 -11.48 4.81 -10.23
CA ASN A 276 -12.57 5.34 -11.06
C ASN A 276 -12.39 6.85 -11.28
N GLU A 277 -11.96 7.58 -10.26
CA GLU A 277 -11.69 9.02 -10.36
C GLU A 277 -10.58 9.32 -11.39
N PHE A 278 -9.49 8.56 -11.34
CA PHE A 278 -8.39 8.65 -12.31
C PHE A 278 -8.86 8.36 -13.74
N LEU A 279 -9.59 7.25 -13.94
CA LEU A 279 -10.10 6.87 -15.26
C LEU A 279 -11.08 7.90 -15.80
N SER A 280 -11.98 8.40 -14.96
CA SER A 280 -12.95 9.45 -15.32
C SER A 280 -12.27 10.78 -15.64
N PHE A 281 -11.28 11.20 -14.84
CA PHE A 281 -10.46 12.39 -15.09
C PHE A 281 -9.77 12.32 -16.46
N ARG A 282 -9.28 11.14 -16.83
CA ARG A 282 -8.67 10.85 -18.14
C ARG A 282 -9.70 10.69 -19.27
N ARG A 283 -10.98 10.93 -19.00
CA ARG A 283 -12.13 10.84 -19.94
C ARG A 283 -12.34 9.44 -20.52
N TYR A 284 -12.07 8.41 -19.72
CA TYR A 284 -12.46 7.04 -20.05
C TYR A 284 -13.84 6.71 -19.50
N ASP A 285 -14.51 5.77 -20.16
CA ASP A 285 -15.70 5.12 -19.63
C ASP A 285 -15.32 4.21 -18.47
N ILE A 286 -16.00 4.34 -17.33
CA ILE A 286 -15.74 3.54 -16.15
C ILE A 286 -16.70 2.35 -16.08
N LEU A 287 -16.19 1.21 -15.62
CA LEU A 287 -17.03 0.07 -15.26
C LEU A 287 -17.79 0.45 -13.97
N PRO A 288 -19.14 0.51 -13.98
CA PRO A 288 -19.90 0.92 -12.80
C PRO A 288 -19.62 0.00 -11.60
N ASP A 289 -19.58 0.57 -10.40
CA ASP A 289 -19.34 -0.22 -9.19
C ASP A 289 -20.44 -1.28 -9.00
N GLY A 290 -20.03 -2.48 -8.58
CA GLY A 290 -20.92 -3.65 -8.51
C GLY A 290 -21.19 -4.35 -9.86
N ASN A 291 -20.81 -3.75 -11.00
CA ASN A 291 -20.93 -4.40 -12.30
C ASN A 291 -19.71 -5.31 -12.56
N LYS A 292 -19.96 -6.62 -12.63
CA LYS A 292 -18.92 -7.64 -12.89
C LYS A 292 -18.82 -8.02 -14.37
N GLY A 293 -19.48 -7.28 -15.26
CA GLY A 293 -19.66 -7.64 -16.66
C GLY A 293 -20.78 -8.67 -16.86
N LYS A 294 -21.12 -8.94 -18.12
CA LYS A 294 -22.19 -9.90 -18.49
C LYS A 294 -21.71 -11.34 -18.52
N ILE A 295 -20.39 -11.55 -18.64
CA ILE A 295 -19.78 -12.87 -18.79
C ILE A 295 -18.87 -13.15 -17.60
N SER A 296 -19.06 -14.30 -16.97
CA SER A 296 -18.15 -14.75 -15.90
C SER A 296 -16.82 -15.27 -16.47
N GLN A 297 -15.75 -15.15 -15.68
CA GLN A 297 -14.43 -15.70 -16.05
C GLN A 297 -14.50 -17.21 -16.35
N LYS A 298 -15.35 -17.96 -15.63
CA LYS A 298 -15.56 -19.39 -15.86
C LYS A 298 -16.19 -19.66 -17.23
N GLN A 299 -17.21 -18.90 -17.62
CA GLN A 299 -17.85 -19.03 -18.95
C GLN A 299 -16.87 -18.66 -20.07
N ALA A 300 -16.13 -17.57 -19.91
CA ALA A 300 -15.10 -17.13 -20.85
C ALA A 300 -14.03 -18.21 -21.07
N LYS A 301 -13.49 -18.77 -19.97
CA LYS A 301 -12.49 -19.84 -20.01
C LYS A 301 -13.02 -21.09 -20.70
N ILE A 302 -14.21 -21.58 -20.31
CA ILE A 302 -14.80 -22.78 -20.93
C ILE A 302 -14.98 -22.58 -22.44
N LYS A 303 -15.45 -21.41 -22.87
CA LYS A 303 -15.59 -21.12 -24.30
C LYS A 303 -14.22 -21.15 -24.99
N ALA A 304 -13.26 -20.36 -24.50
CA ALA A 304 -11.95 -20.24 -25.14
C ALA A 304 -11.19 -21.58 -25.21
N GLU A 305 -11.32 -22.42 -24.18
CA GLU A 305 -10.74 -23.77 -24.17
C GLU A 305 -11.39 -24.71 -25.19
N LYS A 306 -12.71 -24.61 -25.41
CA LYS A 306 -13.40 -25.38 -26.45
C LYS A 306 -12.96 -24.95 -27.85
N GLU A 307 -12.87 -23.65 -28.10
CA GLU A 307 -12.33 -23.09 -29.35
C GLU A 307 -10.90 -23.61 -29.57
N TYR A 308 -10.08 -23.65 -28.51
CA TYR A 308 -8.71 -24.14 -28.56
C TYR A 308 -8.64 -25.62 -28.92
N ASP A 309 -9.50 -26.45 -28.34
CA ASP A 309 -9.49 -27.89 -28.60
C ASP A 309 -9.85 -28.21 -30.07
N VAL A 310 -10.58 -27.32 -30.76
CA VAL A 310 -10.82 -27.40 -32.21
C VAL A 310 -9.58 -26.91 -32.99
N PHE A 311 -9.11 -25.69 -32.69
CA PHE A 311 -7.97 -25.08 -33.39
C PHE A 311 -6.67 -25.89 -33.27
N ASN A 312 -6.38 -26.44 -32.10
CA ASN A 312 -5.13 -27.13 -31.82
C ASN A 312 -4.92 -28.40 -32.67
N LYS A 313 -5.99 -28.93 -33.29
CA LYS A 313 -5.90 -30.05 -34.24
C LYS A 313 -5.36 -29.62 -35.60
N THR A 314 -5.57 -28.36 -35.98
CA THR A 314 -5.22 -27.81 -37.30
C THR A 314 -4.10 -26.77 -37.23
N GLN A 315 -3.63 -26.45 -36.02
CA GLN A 315 -2.51 -25.55 -35.79
C GLN A 315 -1.26 -26.07 -36.50
N GLN A 316 -0.76 -25.27 -37.45
CA GLN A 316 0.49 -25.50 -38.14
C GLN A 316 1.65 -25.27 -37.17
N ILE A 317 2.49 -26.29 -36.97
CA ILE A 317 3.70 -26.20 -36.15
C ILE A 317 4.86 -26.41 -37.10
N GLU A 318 5.60 -25.36 -37.41
CA GLU A 318 6.83 -25.48 -38.20
C GLU A 318 8.00 -25.70 -37.24
N SER A 319 8.59 -26.90 -37.26
CA SER A 319 9.76 -27.23 -36.45
C SER A 319 11.02 -26.53 -36.98
N ASP A 320 12.01 -26.31 -36.13
CA ASP A 320 13.33 -25.85 -36.55
C ASP A 320 13.94 -26.80 -37.60
N PHE A 321 13.63 -28.10 -37.50
CA PHE A 321 14.00 -29.08 -38.52
C PHE A 321 13.33 -28.79 -39.86
N ASP A 322 12.03 -28.49 -39.88
CA ASP A 322 11.27 -28.18 -41.10
C ASP A 322 11.79 -26.88 -41.76
N LYS A 323 12.16 -25.89 -40.93
CA LYS A 323 12.78 -24.64 -41.39
C LYS A 323 14.13 -24.90 -42.04
N GLU A 324 14.97 -25.74 -41.44
CA GLU A 324 16.31 -26.05 -41.96
C GLU A 324 16.25 -26.89 -43.25
N VAL A 325 15.35 -27.88 -43.32
CA VAL A 325 15.10 -28.65 -44.55
C VAL A 325 14.61 -27.74 -45.68
N LYS A 326 13.70 -26.80 -45.41
CA LYS A 326 13.26 -25.82 -46.43
C LYS A 326 14.40 -24.90 -46.89
N LYS A 327 15.34 -24.53 -46.02
CA LYS A 327 16.52 -23.74 -46.40
C LYS A 327 17.43 -24.51 -47.35
N LEU A 328 17.75 -25.77 -47.01
CA LEU A 328 18.59 -26.64 -47.84
C LEU A 328 17.96 -26.88 -49.22
N LEU A 329 16.66 -27.19 -49.26
CA LEU A 329 15.93 -27.39 -50.52
C LEU A 329 15.81 -26.13 -51.40
N LYS A 330 15.86 -24.93 -50.79
CA LYS A 330 15.91 -23.65 -51.54
C LYS A 330 17.31 -23.35 -52.07
N GLN A 331 18.36 -23.76 -51.38
CA GLN A 331 19.75 -23.62 -51.85
C GLN A 331 20.01 -24.53 -53.06
N ASP A 332 19.55 -25.78 -53.03
CA ASP A 332 19.70 -26.70 -54.18
C ASP A 332 18.98 -26.21 -55.46
N LYS A 333 17.88 -25.46 -55.32
CA LYS A 333 17.16 -24.86 -56.45
C LYS A 333 17.79 -23.61 -57.04
N ASN A 334 18.68 -22.93 -56.31
CA ASN A 334 19.41 -21.76 -56.81
C ASN A 334 20.81 -22.13 -57.35
N THR A 335 21.21 -23.39 -57.26
CA THR A 335 22.53 -23.89 -57.69
C THR A 335 22.45 -24.76 -58.96
N ASN A 336 21.24 -24.97 -59.49
CA ASN A 336 20.95 -25.48 -60.84
C ASN A 336 20.32 -24.36 -61.67
#